data_AF-D5EPU3-F1
#
_entry.id   AF-D5EPU3-F1
#
_cell.length_a   1.000
_cell.length_b   1.000
_cell.length_c   1.000
_cell.angle_alpha   90.00
_cell.angle_beta   90.00
_cell.angle_gamma   90.00
#
_symmetry.space_group_name_H-M   'P 1'
#
loop_
_entity.id
_entity.type
_entity.pdbx_description
1 polymer ?
#
loop_
_entity_poly.entity_id
_entity_poly.type
_entity_poly.pdbx_seq_one_letter_code
_entity_poly.pdbx_strand_id
1 'polypeptide(L)'
;MKSSTTFYQTRQLALLALCVLSTTLFAAAQEETKTSELLLFGETEYLYIEEAAYTYDSRIDTGATTNSIHAEKITPFERDGENWVRFELVNYKTEKRIELEKPVSRVVSIKRHGTDSQERFVVLLGVLIGSEIIHMEFSLNNRENYSYPLLVGRNLLRGVATVDVSQSYVQGKPSTKQIKASQRQ
;
A
#
# COMPACT_ATOMS: atom_id res chain seq x y z
N MET A 1 52.07 -54.80 -34.48
CA MET A 1 51.25 -53.80 -35.22
C MET A 1 49.99 -53.55 -34.40
N LYS A 2 50.12 -52.77 -33.31
CA LYS A 2 49.53 -51.44 -33.06
C LYS A 2 47.97 -51.37 -33.06
N SER A 3 47.46 -51.02 -31.88
CA SER A 3 46.35 -50.07 -31.63
C SER A 3 44.91 -50.61 -31.57
N SER A 4 44.42 -50.87 -30.34
CA SER A 4 42.98 -50.98 -30.06
C SER A 4 42.59 -50.57 -28.62
N THR A 5 43.34 -49.66 -28.00
CA THR A 5 43.11 -49.23 -26.60
C THR A 5 42.64 -47.79 -26.44
N THR A 6 42.40 -47.06 -27.54
CA THR A 6 42.18 -45.60 -27.50
C THR A 6 40.70 -45.18 -27.44
N PHE A 7 39.75 -46.11 -27.54
CA PHE A 7 38.32 -45.76 -27.73
C PHE A 7 37.48 -45.61 -26.45
N TYR A 8 37.90 -46.19 -25.32
CA TYR A 8 37.13 -46.14 -24.07
C TYR A 8 37.43 -44.92 -23.20
N GLN A 9 38.61 -44.32 -23.34
CA GLN A 9 39.05 -43.22 -22.47
C GLN A 9 38.41 -41.88 -22.81
N THR A 10 38.03 -41.66 -24.08
CA THR A 10 37.37 -40.42 -24.53
C THR A 10 35.87 -40.38 -24.22
N ARG A 11 35.21 -41.53 -24.02
CA ARG A 11 33.78 -41.59 -23.69
C ARG A 11 33.47 -41.36 -22.21
N GLN A 12 34.38 -41.69 -21.29
CA GLN A 12 34.19 -41.42 -19.86
C GLN A 12 34.38 -39.94 -19.49
N LEU A 13 35.32 -39.25 -20.14
CA LEU A 13 35.58 -37.82 -19.90
C LEU A 13 34.43 -36.91 -20.40
N ALA A 14 33.76 -37.29 -21.48
CA ALA A 14 32.62 -36.53 -22.01
C ALA A 14 31.38 -36.60 -21.10
N LEU A 15 31.16 -37.72 -20.40
CA LEU A 15 30.00 -37.88 -19.50
C LEU A 15 30.17 -37.10 -18.19
N LEU A 16 31.40 -37.07 -17.64
CA LEU A 16 31.72 -36.30 -16.43
C LEU A 16 31.68 -34.78 -16.67
N ALA A 17 32.15 -34.30 -17.82
CA ALA A 17 32.08 -32.88 -18.18
C ALA A 17 30.62 -32.40 -18.39
N LEU A 18 29.74 -33.25 -18.94
CA LEU A 18 28.33 -32.94 -19.12
C LEU A 18 27.57 -32.90 -17.78
N CYS A 19 27.91 -33.79 -16.84
CA CYS A 19 27.36 -33.75 -15.49
C CYS A 19 27.76 -32.49 -14.72
N VAL A 20 29.03 -32.05 -14.81
CA VAL A 20 29.50 -30.81 -14.13
C VAL A 20 28.93 -29.55 -14.79
N LEU A 21 28.72 -29.53 -16.12
CA LEU A 21 27.98 -28.45 -16.78
C LEU A 21 26.49 -28.44 -16.37
N SER A 22 25.88 -29.61 -16.18
CA SER A 22 24.48 -29.69 -15.75
C SER A 22 24.26 -29.29 -14.29
N THR A 23 25.24 -29.56 -13.41
CA THR A 23 25.15 -29.15 -11.99
C THR A 23 25.48 -27.67 -11.80
N THR A 24 26.34 -27.08 -12.64
CA THR A 24 26.63 -25.65 -12.58
C THR A 24 25.54 -24.78 -13.19
N LEU A 25 24.81 -25.24 -14.22
CA LEU A 25 23.65 -24.51 -14.75
C LEU A 25 22.46 -24.47 -13.76
N PHE A 26 22.27 -25.51 -12.94
CA PHE A 26 21.20 -25.52 -11.94
C PHE A 26 21.43 -24.55 -10.77
N ALA A 27 22.69 -24.17 -10.50
CA ALA A 27 23.03 -23.23 -9.43
C ALA A 27 22.87 -21.75 -9.85
N ALA A 28 22.88 -21.44 -11.16
CA ALA A 28 22.82 -20.07 -11.65
C ALA A 28 21.39 -19.54 -11.91
N ALA A 29 20.37 -20.39 -11.74
CA ALA A 29 18.96 -20.07 -12.04
C ALA A 29 18.07 -20.04 -10.79
N GLN A 30 18.64 -19.85 -9.61
CA GLN A 30 17.88 -19.38 -8.45
C GLN A 30 17.99 -17.86 -8.39
N GLU A 31 17.22 -17.18 -9.23
CA GLU A 31 16.73 -15.87 -8.82
C GLU A 31 15.82 -16.13 -7.63
N GLU A 32 16.34 -15.94 -6.42
CA GLU A 32 15.49 -15.76 -5.25
C GLU A 32 14.60 -14.55 -5.55
N THR A 33 13.39 -14.81 -6.05
CA THR A 33 12.31 -13.83 -5.98
C THR A 33 12.22 -13.44 -4.52
N LYS A 34 12.79 -12.28 -4.18
CA LYS A 34 12.60 -11.63 -2.90
C LYS A 34 11.12 -11.29 -2.84
N THR A 35 10.31 -12.26 -2.43
CA THR A 35 8.91 -12.05 -2.11
C THR A 35 8.93 -10.98 -1.04
N SER A 36 8.58 -9.74 -1.41
CA SER A 36 8.20 -8.74 -0.44
C SER A 36 7.17 -9.43 0.45
N GLU A 37 7.52 -9.68 1.71
CA GLU A 37 6.58 -10.25 2.67
C GLU A 37 5.45 -9.24 2.80
N LEU A 38 4.33 -9.54 2.14
CA LEU A 38 3.12 -8.73 2.24
C LEU A 38 2.74 -8.65 3.71
N LEU A 39 2.38 -7.45 4.17
CA LEU A 39 1.86 -7.28 5.52
C LEU A 39 0.56 -8.07 5.68
N LEU A 40 0.31 -8.56 6.89
CA LEU A 40 -0.98 -9.13 7.24
C LEU A 40 -1.87 -8.05 7.84
N PHE A 41 -2.98 -7.72 7.17
CA PHE A 41 -4.00 -6.84 7.69
C PHE A 41 -5.21 -7.65 8.16
N GLY A 42 -5.86 -7.19 9.23
CA GLY A 42 -7.18 -7.64 9.64
C GLY A 42 -8.31 -7.05 8.78
N GLU A 43 -9.56 -7.32 9.15
CA GLU A 43 -10.71 -6.59 8.61
C GLU A 43 -10.71 -5.10 8.98
N THR A 44 -9.97 -4.74 10.04
CA THR A 44 -9.75 -3.36 10.49
C THR A 44 -8.29 -3.15 10.88
N GLU A 45 -7.78 -1.93 10.68
CA GLU A 45 -6.41 -1.56 11.06
C GLU A 45 -6.33 -0.12 11.56
N TYR A 46 -5.27 0.18 12.32
CA TYR A 46 -4.89 1.56 12.66
C TYR A 46 -3.97 2.13 11.59
N LEU A 47 -4.38 3.21 10.93
CA LEU A 47 -3.53 3.91 9.97
C LEU A 47 -3.23 5.33 10.44
N TYR A 48 -1.96 5.70 10.39
CA TYR A 48 -1.49 7.04 10.72
C TYR A 48 -1.37 7.89 9.46
N ILE A 49 -1.97 9.08 9.49
CA ILE A 49 -1.91 10.09 8.44
C ILE A 49 -0.88 11.14 8.84
N GLU A 50 0.16 11.30 8.03
CA GLU A 50 1.31 12.16 8.30
C GLU A 50 0.90 13.62 8.44
N GLU A 51 0.17 14.17 7.47
CA GLU A 51 -0.15 15.60 7.44
C GLU A 51 -1.04 16.03 8.62
N ALA A 52 -1.88 15.12 9.12
CA ALA A 52 -2.71 15.37 10.29
C ALA A 52 -2.00 15.05 11.62
N ALA A 53 -0.92 14.27 11.57
CA ALA A 53 -0.32 13.59 12.72
C ALA A 53 -1.32 12.79 13.56
N TYR A 54 -2.36 12.21 12.94
CA TYR A 54 -3.44 11.47 13.60
C TYR A 54 -3.47 10.00 13.19
N THR A 55 -3.96 9.14 14.10
CA THR A 55 -4.21 7.73 13.82
C THR A 55 -5.72 7.48 13.75
N TYR A 56 -6.17 6.84 12.68
CA TYR A 56 -7.57 6.52 12.41
C TYR A 56 -7.82 5.02 12.51
N ASP A 57 -8.99 4.66 13.02
CA ASP A 57 -9.59 3.35 12.77
C ASP A 57 -9.97 3.26 11.29
N SER A 58 -9.57 2.18 10.65
CA SER A 58 -9.81 1.96 9.23
C SER A 58 -10.50 0.64 8.96
N ARG A 59 -11.41 0.64 7.98
CA ARG A 59 -12.01 -0.57 7.42
C ARG A 59 -11.21 -1.00 6.21
N ILE A 60 -10.76 -2.25 6.20
CA ILE A 60 -10.11 -2.86 5.04
C ILE A 60 -11.19 -3.43 4.13
N ASP A 61 -11.30 -2.90 2.91
CA ASP A 61 -12.36 -3.24 1.96
C ASP A 61 -11.76 -3.66 0.62
N THR A 62 -11.64 -4.97 0.42
CA THR A 62 -11.13 -5.56 -0.84
C THR A 62 -12.11 -5.37 -2.00
N GLY A 63 -13.38 -5.01 -1.74
CA GLY A 63 -14.38 -4.67 -2.75
C GLY A 63 -14.21 -3.25 -3.30
N ALA A 64 -13.64 -2.33 -2.51
CA ALA A 64 -13.39 -0.96 -2.93
C ALA A 64 -12.13 -0.82 -3.80
N THR A 65 -12.22 -0.04 -4.87
CA THR A 65 -11.05 0.27 -5.71
C THR A 65 -10.12 1.29 -5.07
N THR A 66 -10.68 2.32 -4.44
CA THR A 66 -9.96 3.51 -3.96
C THR A 66 -10.10 3.69 -2.45
N ASN A 67 -9.08 4.29 -1.83
CA ASN A 67 -9.16 4.72 -0.44
C ASN A 67 -10.08 5.94 -0.27
N SER A 68 -10.69 6.07 0.90
CA SER A 68 -11.48 7.24 1.28
C SER A 68 -11.22 7.62 2.73
N ILE A 69 -11.20 8.92 2.99
CA ILE A 69 -11.06 9.48 4.35
C ILE A 69 -12.21 10.43 4.64
N HIS A 70 -12.67 10.40 5.89
CA HIS A 70 -13.60 11.37 6.43
C HIS A 70 -12.95 12.76 6.45
N ALA A 71 -13.62 13.74 5.84
CA ALA A 71 -13.19 15.12 5.86
C ALA A 71 -14.39 16.07 6.02
N GLU A 72 -14.19 17.14 6.80
CA GLU A 72 -15.16 18.20 7.05
C GLU A 72 -14.78 19.47 6.26
N LYS A 73 -15.74 20.39 6.09
CA LYS A 73 -15.54 21.72 5.46
C LYS A 73 -14.75 21.72 4.15
N ILE A 74 -15.01 20.74 3.29
CA ILE A 74 -14.34 20.57 1.99
C ILE A 74 -14.70 21.74 1.07
N THR A 75 -13.72 22.59 0.76
CA THR A 75 -13.88 23.80 -0.04
C THR A 75 -12.82 23.86 -1.14
N PRO A 76 -13.19 23.74 -2.42
CA PRO A 76 -12.24 23.90 -3.52
C PRO A 76 -11.84 25.38 -3.68
N PHE A 77 -10.61 25.63 -4.13
CA PHE A 77 -10.12 26.96 -4.48
C PHE A 77 -9.02 26.86 -5.54
N GLU A 78 -8.70 27.98 -6.18
CA GLU A 78 -7.60 28.09 -7.12
C GLU A 78 -6.40 28.74 -6.44
N ARG A 79 -5.19 28.20 -6.68
CA ARG A 79 -3.91 28.80 -6.26
C ARG A 79 -2.92 28.64 -7.41
N ASP A 80 -2.36 29.76 -7.86
CA ASP A 80 -1.35 29.81 -8.93
C ASP A 80 -1.78 29.07 -10.22
N GLY A 81 -3.07 29.11 -10.55
CA GLY A 81 -3.64 28.44 -11.74
C GLY A 81 -3.89 26.94 -11.56
N GLU A 82 -3.66 26.37 -10.37
CA GLU A 82 -3.93 24.97 -10.05
C GLU A 82 -5.18 24.81 -9.18
N ASN A 83 -5.86 23.67 -9.31
CA ASN A 83 -7.00 23.32 -8.46
C ASN A 83 -6.51 22.77 -7.11
N TRP A 84 -6.94 23.41 -6.04
CA TRP A 84 -6.66 23.02 -4.66
C TRP A 84 -7.95 22.75 -3.91
N VAL A 85 -7.83 22.04 -2.79
CA VAL A 85 -8.94 21.82 -1.87
C VAL A 85 -8.48 22.04 -0.43
N ARG A 86 -9.26 22.83 0.31
CA ARG A 86 -9.15 23.02 1.76
C ARG A 86 -10.15 22.09 2.45
N PHE A 87 -9.72 21.42 3.50
CA PHE A 87 -10.57 20.50 4.25
C PHE A 87 -10.05 20.32 5.68
N GLU A 88 -10.91 19.85 6.57
CA GLU A 88 -10.57 19.55 7.96
C GLU A 88 -10.56 18.04 8.20
N LEU A 89 -9.52 17.56 8.89
CA LEU A 89 -9.45 16.20 9.41
C LEU A 89 -9.65 16.18 10.93
N VAL A 90 -10.46 15.25 11.41
CA VAL A 90 -10.86 15.17 12.83
C VAL A 90 -9.96 14.19 13.59
N ASN A 91 -9.49 14.57 14.76
CA ASN A 91 -8.89 13.66 15.72
C ASN A 91 -9.97 13.05 16.62
N TYR A 92 -10.37 11.81 16.37
CA TYR A 92 -11.46 11.15 17.12
C TYR A 92 -11.16 10.88 18.61
N LYS A 93 -9.93 11.12 19.08
CA LYS A 93 -9.59 11.04 20.52
C LYS A 93 -9.72 12.37 21.25
N THR A 94 -9.48 13.48 20.56
CA THR A 94 -9.39 14.82 21.17
C THR A 94 -10.43 15.80 20.64
N GLU A 95 -11.20 15.38 19.63
CA GLU A 95 -12.17 16.18 18.89
C GLU A 95 -11.58 17.43 18.23
N LYS A 96 -10.25 17.56 18.20
CA LYS A 96 -9.56 18.63 17.50
C LYS A 96 -9.66 18.41 16.00
N ARG A 97 -9.81 19.50 15.26
CA ARG A 97 -9.72 19.52 13.80
C ARG A 97 -8.37 20.11 13.40
N ILE A 98 -7.82 19.60 12.32
CA ILE A 98 -6.70 20.23 11.61
C ILE A 98 -7.14 20.58 10.20
N GLU A 99 -6.95 21.84 9.83
CA GLU A 99 -7.18 22.32 8.47
C GLU A 99 -5.97 21.99 7.60
N LEU A 100 -6.22 21.42 6.43
CA LEU A 100 -5.22 21.08 5.43
C LEU A 100 -5.63 21.66 4.08
N GLU A 101 -4.62 22.02 3.29
CA GLU A 101 -4.78 22.42 1.90
C GLU A 101 -3.85 21.57 1.03
N LYS A 102 -4.42 20.92 0.00
CA LYS A 102 -3.66 20.05 -0.91
C LYS A 102 -4.09 20.29 -2.36
N PRO A 103 -3.18 20.13 -3.33
CA PRO A 103 -3.55 20.06 -4.74
C PRO A 103 -4.55 18.92 -4.99
N VAL A 104 -5.52 19.15 -5.87
CA VAL A 104 -6.48 18.11 -6.29
C VAL A 104 -5.80 17.21 -7.31
N SER A 105 -5.58 15.94 -6.96
CA SER A 105 -5.05 14.93 -7.88
C SER A 105 -6.04 14.62 -9.00
N ARG A 106 -7.34 14.52 -8.66
CA ARG A 106 -8.47 14.31 -9.58
C ARG A 106 -9.81 14.48 -8.87
N VAL A 107 -10.88 14.61 -9.64
CA VAL A 107 -12.26 14.59 -9.15
C VAL A 107 -12.93 13.29 -9.59
N VAL A 108 -13.60 12.60 -8.68
CA VAL A 108 -14.39 11.39 -8.99
C VAL A 108 -15.87 11.63 -8.85
N SER A 109 -16.63 11.21 -9.86
CA SER A 109 -18.09 11.13 -9.78
C SER A 109 -18.48 9.79 -9.16
N ILE A 110 -19.11 9.84 -7.99
CA ILE A 110 -19.64 8.67 -7.30
C ILE A 110 -21.14 8.58 -7.59
N LYS A 111 -21.50 7.64 -8.46
CA LYS A 111 -22.91 7.30 -8.74
C LYS A 111 -23.39 6.29 -7.70
N ARG A 112 -24.33 6.69 -6.85
CA ARG A 112 -25.12 5.75 -6.05
C ARG A 112 -26.43 5.50 -6.78
N HIS A 113 -26.91 4.25 -6.74
CA HIS A 113 -28.15 3.90 -7.40
C HIS A 113 -29.31 4.68 -6.75
N GLY A 114 -30.04 5.47 -7.54
CA GLY A 114 -31.19 6.25 -7.05
C GLY A 114 -30.87 7.60 -6.41
N THR A 115 -29.64 8.10 -6.45
CA THR A 115 -29.31 9.48 -6.02
C THR A 115 -28.46 10.19 -7.06
N ASP A 116 -28.44 11.52 -6.98
CA ASP A 116 -27.53 12.33 -7.79
C ASP A 116 -26.07 11.94 -7.55
N SER A 117 -25.27 12.07 -8.62
CA SER A 117 -23.83 11.85 -8.56
C SER A 117 -23.20 12.84 -7.59
N GLN A 118 -22.42 12.33 -6.64
CA GLN A 118 -21.59 13.17 -5.77
C GLN A 118 -20.17 13.22 -6.29
N GLU A 119 -19.68 14.43 -6.55
CA GLU A 119 -18.26 14.64 -6.85
C GLU A 119 -17.44 14.58 -5.56
N ARG A 120 -16.26 13.95 -5.63
CA ARG A 120 -15.30 13.90 -4.54
C ARG A 120 -13.92 14.30 -5.04
N PHE A 121 -13.29 15.22 -4.33
CA PHE A 121 -11.90 15.57 -4.54
C PHE A 121 -11.00 14.45 -4.04
N VAL A 122 -9.94 14.15 -4.79
CA VAL A 122 -8.90 13.20 -4.43
C VAL A 122 -7.61 13.96 -4.17
N VAL A 123 -6.94 13.65 -3.07
CA VAL A 123 -5.66 14.25 -2.67
C VAL A 123 -4.65 13.16 -2.33
N LEU A 124 -3.36 13.47 -2.42
CA LEU A 124 -2.28 12.61 -1.91
C LEU A 124 -2.09 12.85 -0.40
N LEU A 125 -2.11 11.79 0.39
CA LEU A 125 -1.77 11.82 1.82
C LEU A 125 -0.69 10.79 2.15
N GLY A 126 0.20 11.14 3.08
CA GLY A 126 1.21 10.23 3.62
C GLY A 126 0.59 9.29 4.65
N VAL A 127 0.74 7.98 4.45
CA VAL A 127 0.22 6.95 5.35
C VAL A 127 1.34 6.06 5.84
N LEU A 128 1.45 5.91 7.15
CA LEU A 128 2.38 4.94 7.73
C LEU A 128 1.84 3.53 7.56
N ILE A 129 2.57 2.70 6.83
CA ILE A 129 2.30 1.29 6.59
C ILE A 129 3.55 0.49 6.96
N GLY A 130 3.41 -0.44 7.91
CA GLY A 130 4.56 -1.13 8.49
C GLY A 130 5.53 -0.14 9.15
N SER A 131 6.67 0.11 8.51
CA SER A 131 7.71 1.04 8.97
C SER A 131 7.91 2.27 8.09
N GLU A 132 7.16 2.40 6.99
CA GLU A 132 7.40 3.43 5.97
C GLU A 132 6.17 4.31 5.76
N ILE A 133 6.40 5.59 5.46
CA ILE A 133 5.33 6.50 5.03
C ILE A 133 5.21 6.42 3.51
N ILE A 134 4.06 5.98 3.04
CA ILE A 134 3.76 5.86 1.62
C ILE A 134 2.68 6.88 1.26
N HIS A 135 2.92 7.65 0.21
CA HIS A 135 1.95 8.63 -0.29
C HIS A 135 0.93 7.95 -1.20
N MET A 136 -0.35 8.05 -0.82
CA MET A 136 -1.45 7.38 -1.52
C MET A 136 -2.60 8.34 -1.77
N GLU A 137 -3.37 8.07 -2.83
CA GLU A 137 -4.60 8.81 -3.11
C GLU A 137 -5.73 8.47 -2.12
N PHE A 138 -6.39 9.50 -1.61
CA PHE A 138 -7.61 9.42 -0.81
C PHE A 138 -8.69 10.32 -1.38
N SER A 139 -9.89 9.76 -1.61
CA SER A 139 -11.06 10.59 -1.87
C SER A 139 -11.59 11.18 -0.57
N LEU A 140 -11.75 12.51 -0.52
CA LEU A 140 -12.36 13.23 0.58
C LEU A 140 -13.89 12.99 0.56
N ASN A 141 -14.46 12.55 1.67
CA ASN A 141 -15.89 12.29 1.77
C ASN A 141 -16.42 12.63 3.15
N ASN A 142 -17.65 13.16 3.24
CA ASN A 142 -18.32 13.20 4.52
C ASN A 142 -18.79 11.78 4.90
N ARG A 143 -18.18 11.24 5.95
CA ARG A 143 -18.45 9.91 6.52
C ARG A 143 -18.92 9.98 7.98
N GLU A 144 -19.52 11.08 8.43
CA GLU A 144 -19.93 11.28 9.83
C GLU A 144 -20.81 10.13 10.37
N ASN A 145 -21.66 9.56 9.51
CA ASN A 145 -22.55 8.46 9.86
C ASN A 145 -21.95 7.05 9.72
N TYR A 146 -20.64 6.93 9.44
CA TYR A 146 -19.98 5.64 9.29
C TYR A 146 -19.13 5.30 10.52
N SER A 147 -19.06 4.02 10.89
CA SER A 147 -18.25 3.56 12.02
C SER A 147 -16.73 3.72 11.81
N TYR A 148 -16.29 3.80 10.55
CA TYR A 148 -14.88 3.93 10.21
C TYR A 148 -14.62 5.20 9.40
N PRO A 149 -13.81 6.14 9.93
CA PRO A 149 -13.49 7.38 9.23
C PRO A 149 -12.59 7.14 8.02
N LEU A 150 -11.79 6.07 8.03
CA LEU A 150 -10.91 5.71 6.91
C LEU A 150 -11.34 4.36 6.30
N LEU A 151 -11.36 4.30 4.97
CA LEU A 151 -11.59 3.09 4.21
C LEU A 151 -10.41 2.82 3.28
N VAL A 152 -9.87 1.62 3.34
CA VAL A 152 -8.70 1.16 2.60
C VAL A 152 -9.15 0.25 1.47
N GLY A 153 -8.86 0.66 0.23
CA GLY A 153 -9.22 -0.08 -0.96
C GLY A 153 -8.05 -0.87 -1.56
N ARG A 154 -8.32 -1.54 -2.68
CA ARG A 154 -7.32 -2.34 -3.42
C ARG A 154 -6.13 -1.53 -3.93
N ASN A 155 -6.27 -0.21 -4.13
CA ASN A 155 -5.15 0.63 -4.55
C ASN A 155 -4.02 0.69 -3.51
N LEU A 156 -4.35 0.63 -2.22
CA LEU A 156 -3.35 0.51 -1.15
C LEU A 156 -2.95 -0.95 -0.93
N LEU A 157 -3.90 -1.88 -0.93
CA LEU A 157 -3.61 -3.29 -0.59
C LEU A 157 -2.71 -4.00 -1.61
N ARG A 158 -2.82 -3.65 -2.89
CA ARG A 158 -2.12 -4.34 -3.98
C ARG A 158 -0.60 -4.23 -3.80
N GLY A 159 0.05 -5.38 -3.59
CA GLY A 159 1.51 -5.45 -3.41
C GLY A 159 2.00 -4.97 -2.04
N VAL A 160 1.09 -4.66 -1.12
CA VAL A 160 1.41 -4.17 0.23
C VAL A 160 0.95 -5.15 1.29
N ALA A 161 -0.29 -5.67 1.19
CA ALA A 161 -0.87 -6.48 2.25
C ALA A 161 -1.81 -7.59 1.75
N THR A 162 -1.86 -8.68 2.51
CA THR A 162 -2.93 -9.69 2.46
C THR A 162 -3.91 -9.43 3.60
N VAL A 163 -5.20 -9.74 3.38
CA VAL A 163 -6.27 -9.47 4.36
C VAL A 163 -6.80 -10.77 4.95
N ASP A 164 -6.71 -10.90 6.27
CA ASP A 164 -7.38 -11.94 7.06
C ASP A 164 -8.56 -11.33 7.81
N VAL A 165 -9.77 -11.60 7.31
CA VAL A 165 -11.01 -11.05 7.86
C VAL A 165 -11.38 -11.62 9.24
N SER A 166 -10.68 -12.66 9.72
CA SER A 166 -10.89 -13.20 11.06
C SER A 166 -10.16 -12.41 12.16
N GLN A 167 -9.29 -11.47 11.77
CA GLN A 167 -8.47 -10.67 12.67
C GLN A 167 -8.80 -9.19 12.56
N SER A 168 -8.41 -8.40 13.56
CA SER A 168 -8.55 -6.95 13.60
C SER A 168 -7.34 -6.33 14.30
N TYR A 169 -6.86 -5.20 13.79
CA TYR A 169 -5.73 -4.43 14.32
C TYR A 169 -4.43 -5.24 14.44
N VAL A 170 -4.12 -6.05 13.42
CA VAL A 170 -2.96 -6.95 13.40
C VAL A 170 -1.65 -6.17 13.50
N GLN A 171 -1.59 -4.98 12.88
CA GLN A 171 -0.39 -4.15 12.91
C GLN A 171 -0.21 -3.40 14.24
N GLY A 172 -1.23 -3.41 15.10
CA GLY A 172 -1.26 -2.61 16.32
C GLY A 172 -1.31 -1.11 16.04
N LYS A 173 -1.38 -0.31 17.11
CA LYS A 173 -1.39 1.15 16.98
C LYS A 173 0.03 1.67 16.71
N PRO A 174 0.25 2.54 15.70
CA PRO A 174 1.55 3.15 15.48
C PRO A 174 2.12 3.83 16.73
N SER A 175 3.34 3.43 17.11
CA SER A 175 4.06 4.04 18.22
C SER A 175 4.78 5.33 17.80
N THR A 176 5.04 6.22 18.75
CA THR A 176 5.84 7.43 18.53
C THR A 176 7.24 7.10 17.99
N LYS A 177 7.81 5.96 18.36
CA LYS A 177 9.11 5.49 17.85
C LYS A 177 9.03 5.16 16.36
N GLN A 178 7.99 4.45 15.94
CA GLN A 178 7.77 4.11 14.53
C GLN A 178 7.57 5.37 13.68
N ILE A 179 6.70 6.29 14.11
CA ILE A 179 6.44 7.55 13.41
C ILE A 179 7.73 8.38 13.25
N LYS A 180 8.54 8.49 14.31
CA LYS A 180 9.81 9.22 14.23
C LYS A 180 10.85 8.54 13.36
N ALA A 181 10.81 7.21 13.23
CA ALA A 181 11.75 6.48 12.40
C ALA A 181 11.42 6.63 10.91
N SER A 182 10.13 6.58 10.56
CA SER A 182 9.67 6.70 9.18
C SER A 182 9.84 8.10 8.59
N GLN A 183 9.88 9.15 9.43
CA GLN A 183 10.10 10.54 9.01
C GLN A 183 11.58 10.93 8.79
N ARG A 184 12.53 10.03 9.09
CA ARG A 184 13.98 10.28 8.96
C ARG A 184 14.59 9.74 7.68
N GLN A 185 13.80 9.00 6.89
CA GLN A 185 14.18 8.40 5.63
C GLN A 185 13.75 9.31 4.48
#